data_AF-A0A9P1BW96-F1
#
_entry.id   AF-A0A9P1BW96-F1
#
_cell.length_a   1.000
_cell.length_b   1.000
_cell.length_c   1.000
_cell.angle_alpha   90.00
_cell.angle_beta   90.00
_cell.angle_gamma   90.00
#
_symmetry.space_group_name_H-M   'P 1'
#
loop_
_entity.id
_entity.type
_entity.pdbx_description
1 polymer ?
#
loop_
_entity_poly.entity_id
_entity_poly.type
_entity_poly.pdbx_seq_one_letter_code
_entity_poly.pdbx_strand_id
1 'polypeptide(L)'
;MEHYVAALEHWESALRPAPSSHEIGARVRYSQHGFGVVMSAFTMFDEYFLKDLGNDQAIWAGEPGGELKRYSAVELIPVSQELFDLRFAIAQNLAAVSLKLERYKEAIDWANAALCMDGKAPKALMRLGLGLLRTGKPGPASDWLAAAQKAMPNDSEVRKLLREAELKRSPTWVCANGCCGPWGIVLGSPRGVHISTDIIAHTDGHQRDAARPGA
;
A
#
# COMPACT_ATOMS: atom_id res chain seq x y z
N MET A 1 15.38 -13.06 -13.57
CA MET A 1 13.92 -12.85 -13.64
C MET A 1 13.23 -13.96 -14.41
N GLU A 2 13.84 -14.49 -15.48
CA GLU A 2 13.30 -15.60 -16.30
C GLU A 2 12.79 -16.79 -15.48
N HIS A 3 13.56 -17.27 -14.50
CA HIS A 3 13.11 -18.38 -13.64
C HIS A 3 11.83 -18.08 -12.84
N TYR A 4 11.62 -16.84 -12.41
CA TYR A 4 10.40 -16.45 -11.71
C TYR A 4 9.19 -16.35 -12.64
N VAL A 5 9.41 -15.88 -13.87
CA VAL A 5 8.36 -15.82 -14.90
C VAL A 5 7.93 -17.24 -15.28
N ALA A 6 8.88 -18.13 -15.56
CA ALA A 6 8.59 -19.54 -15.83
C ALA A 6 7.87 -20.22 -14.65
N ALA A 7 8.26 -19.90 -13.41
CA ALA A 7 7.57 -20.42 -12.23
C ALA A 7 6.11 -19.93 -12.15
N LEU A 8 5.80 -18.70 -12.58
CA LEU A 8 4.42 -18.20 -12.63
C LEU A 8 3.61 -18.86 -13.74
N GLU A 9 4.21 -19.17 -14.89
CA GLU A 9 3.55 -19.92 -15.96
C GLU A 9 3.19 -21.33 -15.49
N HIS A 10 4.13 -22.01 -14.82
CA HIS A 10 3.85 -23.30 -14.19
C HIS A 10 2.79 -23.18 -13.11
N TRP A 11 2.82 -22.12 -12.31
CA TRP A 11 1.80 -21.86 -11.29
C TRP A 11 0.40 -21.70 -11.91
N GLU A 12 0.25 -20.90 -12.96
CA GLU A 12 -1.02 -20.74 -13.67
C GLU A 12 -1.51 -22.07 -14.26
N SER A 13 -0.60 -22.87 -14.83
CA SER A 13 -0.94 -24.20 -15.37
C SER A 13 -1.35 -25.21 -14.31
N ALA A 14 -0.93 -25.02 -13.05
CA ALA A 14 -1.26 -25.89 -11.93
C ALA A 14 -2.64 -25.59 -11.34
N LEU A 15 -3.24 -24.44 -11.68
CA LEU A 15 -4.60 -24.11 -11.27
C LEU A 15 -5.58 -25.07 -11.94
N ARG A 16 -6.40 -25.71 -11.11
CA ARG A 16 -7.42 -26.65 -11.58
C ARG A 16 -8.68 -25.87 -11.97
N PRO A 17 -9.47 -26.40 -12.92
CA PRO A 17 -10.79 -25.85 -13.22
C PRO A 17 -11.67 -25.79 -11.95
N ALA A 18 -12.62 -24.85 -11.95
CA ALA A 18 -13.51 -24.62 -10.83
C ALA A 18 -14.26 -25.92 -10.45
N PRO A 19 -14.20 -26.37 -9.19
CA PRO A 19 -14.99 -27.48 -8.70
C PRO A 19 -16.47 -27.09 -8.68
N SER A 20 -17.36 -28.08 -8.63
CA SER A 20 -18.80 -27.86 -8.52
C SER A 20 -19.22 -27.16 -7.22
N SER A 21 -18.35 -27.18 -6.20
CA SER A 21 -18.61 -26.53 -4.92
C SER A 21 -17.33 -26.16 -4.19
N HIS A 22 -17.38 -25.11 -3.37
CA HIS A 22 -16.28 -24.69 -2.50
C HIS A 22 -16.65 -24.79 -1.02
N GLU A 23 -15.69 -25.18 -0.19
CA GLU A 23 -15.87 -25.26 1.25
C GLU A 23 -15.62 -23.90 1.92
N ILE A 24 -16.24 -23.68 3.09
CA ILE A 24 -15.94 -22.52 3.93
C ILE A 24 -14.47 -22.61 4.36
N GLY A 25 -13.74 -21.50 4.26
CA GLY A 25 -12.30 -21.41 4.50
C GLY A 25 -11.43 -21.73 3.28
N ALA A 26 -12.02 -22.17 2.16
CA ALA A 26 -11.27 -22.37 0.93
C ALA A 26 -10.72 -21.03 0.41
N ARG A 27 -9.47 -21.04 -0.04
CA ARG A 27 -8.86 -19.92 -0.76
C ARG A 27 -9.21 -20.04 -2.22
N VAL A 28 -9.66 -18.93 -2.79
CA VAL A 28 -10.09 -18.85 -4.18
C VAL A 28 -9.48 -17.63 -4.85
N ARG A 29 -9.18 -17.76 -6.13
CA ARG A 29 -8.95 -16.64 -7.03
C ARG A 29 -10.28 -16.29 -7.68
N TYR A 30 -10.71 -15.04 -7.50
CA TYR A 30 -12.00 -14.54 -8.03
C TYR A 30 -11.82 -13.52 -9.17
N SER A 31 -10.58 -13.08 -9.43
CA SER A 31 -10.22 -12.24 -10.57
C SER A 31 -8.75 -12.48 -10.96
N GLN A 32 -8.25 -11.84 -12.01
CA GLN A 32 -6.85 -12.01 -12.44
C GLN A 32 -5.83 -11.71 -11.32
N HIS A 33 -6.15 -10.77 -10.43
CA HIS A 33 -5.25 -10.33 -9.36
C HIS A 33 -5.83 -10.51 -7.94
N GLY A 34 -7.14 -10.77 -7.82
CA GLY A 34 -7.84 -10.84 -6.56
C GLY A 34 -7.89 -12.24 -5.98
N PHE A 35 -7.59 -12.34 -4.68
CA PHE A 35 -7.66 -13.57 -3.90
C PHE A 35 -8.56 -13.37 -2.70
N GLY A 36 -9.39 -14.36 -2.41
CA GLY A 36 -10.31 -14.31 -1.30
C GLY A 36 -10.40 -15.63 -0.54
N VAL A 37 -11.06 -15.58 0.59
CA VAL A 37 -11.46 -16.75 1.38
C VAL A 37 -12.97 -16.85 1.38
N VAL A 38 -13.48 -18.06 1.13
CA VAL A 38 -14.91 -18.36 1.24
C VAL A 38 -15.31 -18.25 2.71
N MET A 39 -16.15 -17.27 3.03
CA MET A 39 -16.66 -17.06 4.37
C MET A 39 -17.97 -17.80 4.61
N SER A 40 -18.82 -17.88 3.58
CA SER A 40 -20.07 -18.62 3.59
C SER A 40 -20.33 -19.23 2.21
N ALA A 41 -20.90 -20.44 2.20
CA ALA A 41 -21.26 -21.16 0.98
C ALA A 41 -22.72 -21.63 1.07
N PHE A 42 -23.54 -21.21 0.12
CA PHE A 42 -24.93 -21.67 -0.05
C PHE A 42 -25.01 -22.54 -1.31
N THR A 43 -24.50 -23.76 -1.21
CA THR A 43 -24.31 -24.66 -2.37
C THR A 43 -25.61 -24.99 -3.11
N MET A 44 -26.76 -24.97 -2.42
CA MET A 44 -28.08 -25.17 -3.04
C MET A 44 -28.44 -24.06 -4.05
N PHE A 45 -27.93 -22.85 -3.85
CA PHE A 45 -28.18 -21.69 -4.69
C PHE A 45 -26.97 -21.27 -5.55
N ASP A 46 -25.87 -22.02 -5.47
CA ASP A 46 -24.59 -21.68 -6.09
C ASP A 46 -24.10 -20.26 -5.71
N GLU A 47 -24.21 -19.91 -4.43
CA GLU A 47 -23.83 -18.58 -3.94
C GLU A 47 -22.72 -18.64 -2.89
N TYR A 48 -21.66 -17.86 -3.12
CA TYR A 48 -20.49 -17.76 -2.26
C TYR A 48 -20.25 -16.33 -1.81
N PHE A 49 -19.99 -16.18 -0.51
CA PHE A 49 -19.60 -14.92 0.10
C PHE A 49 -18.11 -14.94 0.40
N LEU A 50 -17.38 -13.95 -0.10
CA LEU A 50 -15.93 -13.89 0.00
C LEU A 50 -15.46 -12.73 0.87
N LYS A 51 -14.32 -12.95 1.51
CA LYS A 51 -13.50 -11.90 2.10
C LYS A 51 -12.22 -11.75 1.28
N ASP A 52 -11.90 -10.53 0.87
CA ASP A 52 -10.67 -10.20 0.17
C ASP A 52 -9.47 -10.38 1.08
N LEU A 53 -8.41 -11.02 0.57
CA LEU A 53 -7.17 -11.17 1.32
C LEU A 53 -6.29 -9.90 1.27
N GLY A 54 -6.47 -9.05 0.25
CA GLY A 54 -5.69 -7.82 0.08
C GLY A 54 -6.17 -6.65 0.95
N ASN A 55 -7.44 -6.56 1.27
CA ASN A 55 -7.98 -5.43 2.06
C ASN A 55 -8.86 -5.86 3.23
N ASP A 56 -9.06 -7.16 3.44
CA ASP A 56 -9.85 -7.73 4.55
C ASP A 56 -11.35 -7.37 4.50
N GLN A 57 -11.86 -6.88 3.36
CA GLN A 57 -13.26 -6.50 3.17
C GLN A 57 -14.08 -7.62 2.52
N ALA A 58 -15.39 -7.59 2.74
CA ALA A 58 -16.32 -8.43 2.00
C ALA A 58 -16.38 -8.01 0.52
N ILE A 59 -16.38 -8.99 -0.38
CA ILE A 59 -16.44 -8.74 -1.83
C ILE A 59 -17.74 -9.29 -2.40
N TRP A 60 -18.29 -8.54 -3.34
CA TRP A 60 -19.44 -8.91 -4.15
C TRP A 60 -19.01 -8.98 -5.62
N ALA A 61 -19.64 -9.85 -6.39
CA ALA A 61 -19.49 -9.86 -7.84
C ALA A 61 -20.41 -8.80 -8.46
N GLY A 62 -19.94 -8.16 -9.53
CA GLY A 62 -20.66 -7.08 -10.22
C GLY A 62 -19.93 -5.74 -10.14
N GLU A 63 -20.44 -4.76 -10.90
CA GLU A 63 -19.85 -3.43 -11.00
C GLU A 63 -20.34 -2.50 -9.87
N PRO A 64 -19.50 -1.59 -9.35
CA PRO A 64 -19.92 -0.57 -8.42
C PRO A 64 -21.07 0.29 -9.00
N GLY A 65 -22.18 0.40 -8.26
CA GLY A 65 -23.38 1.11 -8.71
C GLY A 65 -24.31 0.31 -9.61
N GLY A 66 -23.95 -0.94 -9.95
CA GLY A 66 -24.81 -1.91 -10.59
C GLY A 66 -25.45 -2.89 -9.60
N GLU A 67 -25.98 -3.99 -10.14
CA GLU A 67 -26.52 -5.09 -9.32
C GLU A 67 -25.36 -5.91 -8.73
N LEU A 68 -25.19 -5.82 -7.41
CA LEU A 68 -24.23 -6.63 -6.68
C LEU A 68 -24.81 -8.01 -6.43
N LYS A 69 -24.09 -9.04 -6.85
CA LYS A 69 -24.45 -10.44 -6.64
C LYS A 69 -23.36 -11.18 -5.86
N ARG A 70 -23.71 -12.35 -5.35
CA ARG A 70 -22.75 -13.29 -4.78
C ARG A 70 -21.99 -13.99 -5.91
N TYR A 71 -20.81 -14.51 -5.59
CA TYR A 71 -20.03 -15.30 -6.55
C TYR A 71 -20.69 -16.66 -6.76
N SER A 72 -20.61 -17.18 -7.97
CA SER A 72 -20.94 -18.57 -8.33
C SER A 72 -19.70 -19.47 -8.29
N ALA A 73 -19.87 -20.79 -8.18
CA ALA A 73 -18.73 -21.71 -8.09
C ALA A 73 -17.80 -21.59 -9.31
N VAL A 74 -18.37 -21.35 -10.50
CA VAL A 74 -17.64 -21.24 -11.77
C VAL A 74 -16.80 -19.98 -11.89
N GLU A 75 -17.12 -18.93 -11.14
CA GLU A 75 -16.35 -17.68 -11.07
C GLU A 75 -15.13 -17.81 -10.15
N LEU A 76 -15.00 -18.92 -9.42
CA LEU A 76 -14.00 -19.13 -8.38
C LEU A 76 -13.05 -20.27 -8.73
N ILE A 77 -11.75 -19.96 -8.78
CA ILE A 77 -10.70 -20.94 -8.99
C ILE A 77 -10.09 -21.28 -7.63
N PRO A 78 -10.16 -22.53 -7.14
CA PRO A 78 -9.59 -22.88 -5.87
C PRO A 78 -8.06 -22.82 -5.94
N VAL A 79 -7.44 -22.31 -4.89
CA VAL A 79 -5.99 -22.19 -4.77
C VAL A 79 -5.56 -22.88 -3.48
N SER A 80 -4.70 -23.89 -3.58
CA SER A 80 -4.14 -24.54 -2.40
C SER A 80 -3.24 -23.57 -1.63
N GLN A 81 -3.04 -23.82 -0.33
CA GLN A 81 -2.15 -23.01 0.49
C GLN A 81 -0.72 -22.96 -0.11
N GLU A 82 -0.20 -24.10 -0.57
CA GLU A 82 1.14 -24.19 -1.15
C GLU A 82 1.27 -23.34 -2.43
N LEU A 83 0.28 -23.41 -3.33
CA LEU A 83 0.27 -22.58 -4.54
C LEU A 83 0.15 -21.11 -4.17
N PHE A 84 -0.70 -20.76 -3.20
CA PHE A 84 -0.84 -19.40 -2.73
C PHE A 84 0.48 -18.85 -2.17
N ASP A 85 1.14 -19.58 -1.27
CA ASP A 85 2.40 -19.19 -0.65
C ASP A 85 3.53 -19.07 -1.68
N LEU A 86 3.59 -20.00 -2.64
CA LEU A 86 4.56 -19.97 -3.73
C LEU A 86 4.40 -18.70 -4.57
N ARG A 87 3.18 -18.38 -5.01
CA ARG A 87 2.93 -17.18 -5.81
C ARG A 87 3.23 -15.91 -5.03
N PHE A 88 2.87 -15.86 -3.74
CA PHE A 88 3.18 -14.72 -2.89
C PHE A 88 4.69 -14.49 -2.77
N ALA A 89 5.47 -15.56 -2.54
CA ALA A 89 6.92 -15.49 -2.49
C ALA A 89 7.53 -15.03 -3.81
N ILE A 90 7.02 -15.55 -4.94
CA ILE A 90 7.48 -15.13 -6.28
C ILE A 90 7.21 -13.64 -6.51
N ALA A 91 5.99 -13.16 -6.22
CA ALA A 91 5.64 -11.74 -6.39
C ALA A 91 6.54 -10.83 -5.55
N GLN A 92 6.81 -11.19 -4.29
CA GLN A 92 7.72 -10.45 -3.43
C GLN A 92 9.15 -10.40 -3.98
N ASN A 93 9.65 -11.51 -4.49
CA ASN A 93 11.00 -11.60 -5.03
C ASN A 93 11.13 -10.84 -6.34
N LEU A 94 10.14 -10.92 -7.22
CA LEU A 94 10.09 -10.14 -8.46
C LEU A 94 10.09 -8.64 -8.15
N ALA A 95 9.27 -8.16 -7.21
CA ALA A 95 9.29 -6.77 -6.79
C ALA A 95 10.69 -6.32 -6.30
N ALA A 96 11.36 -7.16 -5.49
CA ALA A 96 12.71 -6.88 -5.02
C ALA A 96 13.75 -6.83 -6.14
N VAL A 97 13.70 -7.78 -7.08
CA VAL A 97 14.64 -7.83 -8.21
C VAL A 97 14.40 -6.67 -9.17
N SER A 98 13.14 -6.35 -9.49
CA SER A 98 12.78 -5.21 -10.33
C SER A 98 13.28 -3.89 -9.74
N LEU A 99 13.23 -3.70 -8.41
CA LEU A 99 13.83 -2.54 -7.76
C LEU A 99 15.35 -2.47 -7.93
N LYS A 100 16.06 -3.59 -7.76
CA LYS A 100 17.52 -3.65 -7.93
C LYS A 100 17.94 -3.37 -9.37
N LEU A 101 17.10 -3.72 -10.33
CA LEU A 101 17.32 -3.45 -11.76
C LEU A 101 16.75 -2.10 -12.20
N GLU A 102 16.30 -1.27 -11.26
CA GLU A 102 15.71 0.06 -11.51
C GLU A 102 14.48 0.05 -12.42
N ARG A 103 13.82 -1.12 -12.55
CA ARG A 103 12.56 -1.30 -13.27
C ARG A 103 11.38 -0.96 -12.37
N TYR A 104 11.26 0.31 -12.03
CA TYR A 104 10.34 0.75 -10.97
C TYR A 104 8.87 0.48 -11.26
N LYS A 105 8.43 0.52 -12.53
CA LYS A 105 7.05 0.19 -12.90
C LYS A 105 6.73 -1.27 -12.60
N GLU A 106 7.57 -2.19 -13.07
CA GLU A 106 7.44 -3.63 -12.77
C GLU A 106 7.49 -3.90 -11.26
N ALA A 107 8.36 -3.20 -10.54
CA ALA A 107 8.43 -3.32 -9.08
C ALA A 107 7.12 -2.94 -8.38
N ILE A 108 6.46 -1.87 -8.85
CA ILE A 108 5.15 -1.45 -8.36
C ILE A 108 4.11 -2.53 -8.65
N ASP A 109 4.08 -3.05 -9.88
CA ASP A 109 3.10 -4.06 -10.30
C ASP A 109 3.23 -5.34 -9.47
N TRP A 110 4.45 -5.82 -9.25
CA TRP A 110 4.71 -7.01 -8.43
C TRP A 110 4.47 -6.77 -6.94
N ALA A 111 4.76 -5.57 -6.43
CA ALA A 111 4.45 -5.22 -5.06
C ALA A 111 2.92 -5.18 -4.83
N ASN A 112 2.16 -4.60 -5.77
CA ASN A 112 0.69 -4.63 -5.75
C ASN A 112 0.17 -6.06 -5.82
N ALA A 113 0.72 -6.91 -6.68
CA ALA A 113 0.32 -8.32 -6.78
C ALA A 113 0.54 -9.08 -5.46
N ALA A 114 1.60 -8.77 -4.70
CA ALA A 114 1.81 -9.32 -3.37
C ALA A 114 0.81 -8.75 -2.35
N LEU A 115 0.48 -7.46 -2.43
CA LEU A 115 -0.50 -6.80 -1.54
C LEU A 115 -1.93 -7.27 -1.79
N CYS A 116 -2.28 -7.71 -3.00
CA CYS A 116 -3.58 -8.35 -3.28
C CYS A 116 -3.72 -9.72 -2.59
N MET A 117 -2.61 -10.33 -2.16
CA MET A 117 -2.58 -11.60 -1.44
C MET A 117 -2.46 -11.38 0.08
N ASP A 118 -1.72 -10.36 0.49
CA ASP A 118 -1.63 -9.92 1.88
C ASP A 118 -1.44 -8.40 1.92
N GLY A 119 -2.53 -7.69 2.23
CA GLY A 119 -2.54 -6.22 2.31
C GLY A 119 -1.61 -5.61 3.34
N LYS A 120 -1.10 -6.41 4.29
CA LYS A 120 -0.25 -5.98 5.38
C LYS A 120 1.19 -6.45 5.21
N ALA A 121 1.53 -7.08 4.08
CA ALA A 121 2.85 -7.61 3.77
C ALA A 121 3.94 -6.51 3.87
N PRO A 122 4.76 -6.48 4.94
CA PRO A 122 5.55 -5.30 5.26
C PRO A 122 6.60 -4.97 4.18
N LYS A 123 7.23 -6.01 3.63
CA LYS A 123 8.19 -5.86 2.53
C LYS A 123 7.53 -5.40 1.24
N ALA A 124 6.29 -5.82 0.95
CA ALA A 124 5.58 -5.37 -0.24
C ALA A 124 5.19 -3.88 -0.12
N LEU A 125 4.69 -3.45 1.04
CA LEU A 125 4.40 -2.05 1.34
C LEU A 125 5.63 -1.16 1.14
N MET A 126 6.79 -1.55 1.71
CA MET A 126 8.05 -0.81 1.55
C MET A 126 8.48 -0.73 0.07
N ARG A 127 8.42 -1.85 -0.66
CA ARG A 127 8.84 -1.91 -2.07
C ARG A 127 7.95 -1.08 -2.97
N LEU A 128 6.62 -1.12 -2.76
CA LEU A 128 5.66 -0.26 -3.46
C LEU A 128 5.97 1.22 -3.20
N GLY A 129 6.15 1.59 -1.93
CA GLY A 129 6.53 2.94 -1.53
C GLY A 129 7.82 3.43 -2.21
N LEU A 130 8.86 2.61 -2.22
CA LEU A 130 10.11 2.92 -2.90
C LEU A 130 9.93 3.07 -4.43
N GLY A 131 9.19 2.16 -5.07
CA GLY A 131 8.91 2.25 -6.51
C GLY A 131 8.14 3.53 -6.87
N LEU A 132 7.15 3.91 -6.07
CA LEU A 132 6.40 5.17 -6.23
C LEU A 132 7.29 6.40 -6.04
N LEU A 133 8.18 6.36 -5.04
CA LEU A 133 9.11 7.45 -4.78
C LEU A 133 10.08 7.66 -5.95
N ARG A 134 10.59 6.57 -6.53
CA ARG A 134 11.51 6.61 -7.68
C ARG A 134 10.82 6.96 -9.00
N THR A 135 9.50 6.74 -9.10
CA THR A 135 8.69 7.17 -10.26
C THR A 135 8.09 8.57 -10.12
N GLY A 136 8.52 9.33 -9.11
CA GLY A 136 8.11 10.73 -8.93
C GLY A 136 6.72 10.92 -8.32
N LYS A 137 6.23 9.91 -7.57
CA LYS A 137 4.94 9.95 -6.84
C LYS A 137 5.17 9.96 -5.31
N PRO A 138 5.81 11.00 -4.75
CA PRO A 138 6.19 11.04 -3.34
C PRO A 138 5.01 11.07 -2.36
N GLY A 139 3.87 11.66 -2.74
CA GLY A 139 2.65 11.66 -1.93
C GLY A 139 2.15 10.24 -1.65
N PRO A 140 1.74 9.48 -2.69
CA PRO A 140 1.35 8.08 -2.55
C PRO A 140 2.45 7.23 -1.89
N ALA A 141 3.72 7.46 -2.23
CA ALA A 141 4.84 6.76 -1.59
C ALA A 141 4.84 6.94 -0.06
N SER A 142 4.60 8.17 0.42
CA SER A 142 4.58 8.45 1.86
C SER A 142 3.48 7.67 2.59
N ASP A 143 2.31 7.49 1.97
CA ASP A 143 1.19 6.76 2.55
C ASP A 143 1.53 5.26 2.73
N TRP A 144 2.09 4.65 1.69
CA TRP A 144 2.51 3.24 1.72
C TRP A 144 3.71 2.99 2.65
N LEU A 145 4.67 3.92 2.69
CA LEU A 145 5.82 3.85 3.59
C LEU A 145 5.42 4.06 5.06
N ALA A 146 4.41 4.88 5.34
CA ALA A 146 3.85 5.02 6.67
C ALA A 146 3.18 3.71 7.13
N ALA A 147 2.46 3.02 6.23
CA ALA A 147 1.93 1.69 6.51
C ALA A 147 3.04 0.66 6.77
N ALA A 148 4.09 0.67 5.94
CA ALA A 148 5.26 -0.18 6.14
C ALA A 148 5.96 0.10 7.48
N GLN A 149 6.06 1.37 7.89
CA GLN A 149 6.69 1.79 9.15
C GLN A 149 5.90 1.31 10.37
N LYS A 150 4.56 1.30 10.29
CA LYS A 150 3.71 0.72 11.34
C LYS A 150 3.94 -0.80 11.47
N ALA A 151 4.13 -1.49 10.34
CA ALA A 151 4.37 -2.93 10.33
C ALA A 151 5.82 -3.31 10.72
N MET A 152 6.80 -2.44 10.44
CA MET A 152 8.22 -2.61 10.79
C MET A 152 8.78 -1.38 11.51
N PRO A 153 8.43 -1.14 12.78
CA PRO A 153 8.82 0.08 13.53
C PRO A 153 10.34 0.33 13.62
N ASN A 154 11.12 -0.75 13.62
CA ASN A 154 12.56 -0.71 13.83
C ASN A 154 13.39 -0.71 12.54
N ASP A 155 12.75 -0.79 11.38
CA ASP A 155 13.45 -0.78 10.10
C ASP A 155 13.94 0.63 9.75
N SER A 156 15.27 0.81 9.72
CA SER A 156 15.91 2.09 9.45
C SER A 156 15.73 2.54 7.99
N GLU A 157 15.64 1.59 7.05
CA GLU A 157 15.49 1.90 5.63
C GLU A 157 14.09 2.42 5.36
N VAL A 158 13.05 1.79 5.92
CA VAL A 158 11.67 2.29 5.83
C VAL A 158 11.57 3.72 6.37
N ARG A 159 12.18 4.00 7.52
CA ARG A 159 12.19 5.34 8.13
C ARG A 159 12.86 6.37 7.24
N LYS A 160 14.00 6.02 6.64
CA LYS A 160 14.74 6.88 5.72
C LYS A 160 13.92 7.19 4.46
N LEU A 161 13.32 6.15 3.86
CA LEU A 161 12.48 6.29 2.68
C LEU A 161 11.23 7.12 2.96
N LEU A 162 10.58 6.91 4.11
CA LEU A 162 9.41 7.69 4.51
C LEU A 162 9.78 9.18 4.62
N ARG A 163 10.88 9.49 5.32
CA ARG A 163 11.38 10.87 5.42
C ARG A 163 11.69 11.47 4.06
N GLU A 164 12.31 10.71 3.15
CA GLU A 164 12.58 11.16 1.78
C GLU A 164 11.28 11.49 1.03
N ALA A 165 10.26 10.63 1.15
CA ALA A 165 8.96 10.83 0.52
C ALA A 165 8.22 12.06 1.10
N GLU A 166 8.25 12.25 2.42
CA GLU A 166 7.63 13.40 3.10
C GLU A 166 8.30 14.73 2.76
N LEU A 167 9.62 14.74 2.53
CA LEU A 167 10.34 15.94 2.08
C LEU A 167 10.02 16.30 0.62
N LYS A 168 9.77 15.30 -0.23
CA LYS A 168 9.51 15.48 -1.67
C LYS A 168 8.05 15.69 -2.01
N ARG A 169 7.11 15.28 -1.15
CA ARG A 169 5.67 15.40 -1.44
C ARG A 169 5.23 16.86 -1.38
N SER A 170 4.16 17.17 -2.12
CA SER A 170 3.53 18.48 -2.06
C SER A 170 3.08 18.78 -0.63
N PRO A 171 3.25 20.02 -0.12
CA PRO A 171 2.63 20.46 1.13
C PRO A 171 1.11 20.27 1.11
N THR A 172 0.47 20.38 -0.06
CA THR A 172 -0.98 20.18 -0.21
C THR A 172 -1.42 18.72 -0.29
N TRP A 173 -0.48 17.76 -0.22
CA TRP A 173 -0.82 16.34 -0.22
C TRP A 173 -1.64 16.01 1.03
N VAL A 174 -2.80 15.39 0.81
CA VAL A 174 -3.61 14.80 1.86
C VAL A 174 -3.52 13.30 1.68
N CYS A 175 -3.00 12.60 2.69
CA CYS A 175 -2.92 11.14 2.62
C CYS A 175 -4.32 10.52 2.52
N ALA A 176 -4.40 9.29 1.99
CA ALA A 176 -5.68 8.57 1.83
C ALA A 176 -6.47 8.42 3.14
N ASN A 177 -5.81 8.49 4.30
CA ASN A 177 -6.43 8.42 5.62
C ASN A 177 -6.77 9.81 6.22
N GLY A 178 -6.49 10.91 5.52
CA GLY A 178 -6.76 12.28 5.96
C GLY A 178 -5.89 12.80 7.12
N CYS A 179 -4.96 11.99 7.66
CA CYS A 179 -4.17 12.35 8.85
C CYS A 179 -2.98 13.28 8.58
N CYS A 180 -2.53 13.41 7.33
CA CYS A 180 -1.34 14.20 6.96
C CYS A 180 -1.76 15.36 6.07
N GLY A 181 -2.46 16.35 6.64
CA GLY A 181 -2.74 17.61 5.95
C GLY A 181 -1.52 18.56 5.96
N PRO A 182 -1.61 19.71 5.25
CA PRO A 182 -0.48 20.61 4.98
C PRO A 182 0.19 21.25 6.19
N TRP A 183 -0.38 21.06 7.37
CA TRP A 183 0.03 21.74 8.61
C TRP A 183 0.25 20.81 9.80
N GLY A 184 0.22 19.48 9.63
CA GLY A 184 0.43 18.55 10.77
C GLY A 184 -0.56 18.75 11.94
N ILE A 185 -1.65 19.48 11.73
CA ILE A 185 -2.72 19.67 12.71
C ILE A 185 -3.69 18.52 12.49
N VAL A 186 -3.98 17.79 13.58
CA VAL A 186 -4.86 16.61 13.71
C VAL A 186 -4.16 15.24 13.59
N LEU A 187 -3.28 14.92 14.56
CA LEU A 187 -3.59 14.12 15.77
C LEU A 187 -2.31 13.90 16.61
N GLY A 188 -2.40 14.17 17.91
CA GLY A 188 -1.29 14.43 18.82
C GLY A 188 -0.22 13.34 19.00
N SER A 189 1.04 13.79 19.04
CA SER A 189 1.90 13.62 20.24
C SER A 189 2.98 14.71 20.23
N PRO A 190 3.13 15.51 21.32
CA PRO A 190 4.13 16.55 21.39
C PRO A 190 5.49 15.90 21.69
N ARG A 191 6.37 15.81 20.69
CA ARG A 191 7.80 15.77 20.98
C ARG A 191 8.33 17.17 20.77
N GLY A 192 8.54 17.86 21.89
CA GLY A 192 9.06 19.21 21.95
C GLY A 192 10.35 19.32 21.15
N VAL A 193 10.33 20.21 20.16
CA VAL A 193 11.54 20.82 19.63
C VAL A 193 11.67 22.13 20.38
N HIS A 194 12.58 22.16 21.35
CA HIS A 194 13.09 23.41 21.90
C HIS A 194 13.82 24.12 20.76
N ILE A 195 13.22 25.18 20.22
CA ILE A 195 13.92 26.11 19.36
C ILE A 195 14.61 27.10 20.30
N SER A 196 15.92 26.93 20.46
CA SER A 196 16.79 27.89 21.14
C SER A 196 16.78 29.19 20.33
N THR A 197 16.20 30.24 20.92
CA THR A 197 16.27 31.60 20.38
C THR A 197 17.59 32.20 20.80
N ASP A 198 18.63 31.96 20.00
CA ASP A 198 19.81 32.81 19.98
C ASP A 198 20.28 32.95 18.53
N ILE A 199 20.81 34.12 18.23
CA ILE A 199 21.29 34.62 16.93
C ILE A 199 20.21 35.28 16.07
N ILE A 200 19.98 36.58 16.29
CA ILE A 200 20.35 37.62 15.29
C ILE A 200 20.80 38.87 16.07
N ALA A 201 22.07 39.25 15.93
CA ALA A 201 22.58 40.58 16.27
C ALA A 201 23.11 41.25 14.99
N HIS A 202 22.95 42.57 14.95
CA HIS A 202 23.51 43.56 14.00
C HIS A 202 22.85 43.63 12.62
N THR A 203 22.52 44.80 12.04
CA THR A 203 22.78 46.24 12.26
C THR A 203 21.67 46.99 11.47
N ASP A 204 21.18 48.18 11.81
CA ASP A 204 21.83 49.47 11.54
C ASP A 204 21.06 50.61 12.23
N GLY A 205 21.83 51.55 12.75
CA GLY A 205 21.32 52.81 13.28
C GLY A 205 21.18 53.87 12.19
N HIS A 206 20.08 54.61 12.22
CA HIS A 206 20.02 55.97 11.68
C HIS A 206 19.17 56.86 12.59
N GLN A 207 19.84 57.76 13.29
CA GLN A 207 19.27 58.94 13.93
C GLN A 207 18.59 59.84 12.88
N ARG A 208 17.46 60.44 13.25
CA ARG A 208 17.16 61.85 12.95
C ARG A 208 16.15 62.40 13.96
N ASP A 209 16.52 63.58 14.46
CA ASP A 209 15.90 64.36 15.52
C ASP A 209 14.56 65.01 15.18
N ALA A 210 13.90 65.42 16.27
CA ALA A 210 13.07 66.62 16.45
C ALA A 210 11.69 66.71 15.78
N ALA A 211 10.63 66.74 16.60
CA ALA A 211 9.96 67.99 17.03
C ALA A 211 8.61 67.72 17.75
N ARG A 212 8.44 68.34 18.93
CA ARG A 212 7.14 68.72 19.56
C ARG A 212 6.48 69.84 18.72
N PRO A 213 5.17 70.19 18.84
CA PRO A 213 4.38 70.42 20.09
C PRO A 213 2.92 69.92 20.05
N GLY A 214 2.22 69.76 21.19
CA GLY A 214 1.36 70.77 21.87
C GLY A 214 -0.09 70.65 21.33
N ALA A 215 -1.17 70.55 22.10
CA ALA A 215 -1.47 70.83 23.51
C ALA A 215 -2.53 69.84 24.02
#